data_AF-A0A2T2YIR0-F1
#
_entry.id   AF-A0A2T2YIR0-F1
#
_cell.length_a   1.000
_cell.length_b   1.000
_cell.length_c   1.000
_cell.angle_alpha   90.00
_cell.angle_beta   90.00
_cell.angle_gamma   90.00
#
_symmetry.space_group_name_H-M   'P 1'
#
loop_
_entity.id
_entity.type
_entity.pdbx_description
1 polymer ?
#
loop_
_entity_poly.entity_id
_entity_poly.type
_entity_poly.pdbx_seq_one_letter_code
_entity_poly.pdbx_strand_id
1 'polypeptide(L)'
;MVCLLLEMNKIIDEIIALQKQYPQLIKTFPLVNSRMVKFVEEFLSIKLDEQLLEIYNYSNGLSFLQYALVGINNKQMGSLLDLNQAVPDEMYTHDGNRYLTFMSDGGGYYSYLDNPQEINHPVYIYNDESFKHKLIAPSIKEFFEYFLKRIPYVLENHLKNGEYLSIDDEEIIPSDL
;
A
#
# COMPACT_ATOMS: atom_id res chain seq x y z
N MET A 1 -1.53 -4.46 -21.25
CA MET A 1 -1.40 -3.02 -20.99
C MET A 1 -2.75 -2.29 -20.95
N VAL A 2 -3.61 -2.35 -21.97
CA VAL A 2 -4.92 -1.65 -21.95
C VAL A 2 -5.88 -2.17 -20.86
N CYS A 3 -5.94 -3.49 -20.62
CA CYS A 3 -6.80 -4.04 -19.56
C CYS A 3 -6.35 -3.65 -18.15
N LEU A 4 -5.04 -3.66 -17.87
CA LEU A 4 -4.50 -3.32 -16.55
C LEU A 4 -4.81 -1.86 -16.16
N LEU A 5 -4.65 -0.92 -17.11
CA LEU A 5 -4.98 0.48 -16.90
C LEU A 5 -6.47 0.69 -16.60
N LEU A 6 -7.36 -0.02 -17.31
CA LEU A 6 -8.80 0.06 -17.06
C LEU A 6 -9.19 -0.48 -15.67
N GLU A 7 -8.47 -1.47 -15.16
CA GLU A 7 -8.71 -2.04 -13.84
C GLU A 7 -8.20 -1.15 -12.71
N MET A 8 -6.98 -0.61 -12.84
CA MET A 8 -6.44 0.33 -11.85
C MET A 8 -7.24 1.64 -11.79
N ASN A 9 -7.82 2.09 -12.91
CA ASN A 9 -8.71 3.25 -12.91
C ASN A 9 -9.93 3.06 -12.00
N LYS A 10 -10.48 1.85 -11.89
CA LYS A 10 -11.61 1.59 -10.97
C LYS A 10 -11.20 1.75 -9.51
N ILE A 11 -10.03 1.21 -9.14
CA ILE A 11 -9.44 1.39 -7.81
C ILE A 11 -9.25 2.87 -7.50
N ILE A 12 -8.70 3.64 -8.45
CA ILE A 12 -8.51 5.09 -8.30
C ILE A 12 -9.85 5.83 -8.15
N ASP A 13 -10.86 5.48 -8.96
CA ASP A 13 -12.21 6.07 -8.88
C ASP A 13 -12.87 5.79 -7.51
N GLU A 14 -12.69 4.59 -6.96
CA GLU A 14 -13.16 4.23 -5.62
C GLU A 14 -12.43 5.02 -4.52
N ILE A 15 -11.11 5.20 -4.63
CA ILE A 15 -10.35 6.06 -3.71
C ILE A 15 -10.87 7.50 -3.76
N ILE A 16 -11.13 8.04 -4.95
CA ILE A 16 -11.69 9.39 -5.15
C ILE A 16 -13.08 9.49 -4.51
N ALA A 17 -13.93 8.48 -4.69
CA ALA A 17 -15.27 8.45 -4.12
C ALA A 17 -15.22 8.44 -2.58
N LEU A 18 -14.36 7.60 -2.00
CA LEU A 18 -14.16 7.56 -0.56
C LEU A 18 -13.59 8.86 -0.01
N GLN A 19 -12.62 9.48 -0.70
CA GLN A 19 -12.08 10.77 -0.28
C GLN A 19 -13.15 11.86 -0.23
N LYS A 20 -14.09 11.87 -1.20
CA LYS A 20 -15.22 12.80 -1.19
C LYS A 20 -16.16 12.55 -0.01
N GLN A 21 -16.36 11.29 0.37
CA GLN A 21 -17.23 10.89 1.47
C GLN A 21 -16.58 11.14 2.85
N TYR A 22 -15.27 10.94 2.97
CA TYR A 22 -14.50 11.02 4.22
C TYR A 22 -13.30 11.98 4.12
N PRO A 23 -13.49 13.25 3.73
CA PRO A 23 -12.39 14.17 3.42
C PRO A 23 -11.48 14.50 4.62
N GLN A 24 -11.97 14.33 5.85
CA GLN A 24 -11.22 14.53 7.08
C GLN A 24 -10.36 13.32 7.48
N LEU A 25 -10.69 12.12 6.97
CA LEU A 25 -10.00 10.87 7.30
C LEU A 25 -9.12 10.37 6.15
N ILE A 26 -9.37 10.83 4.92
CA ILE A 26 -8.62 10.42 3.74
C ILE A 26 -7.85 11.61 3.17
N LYS A 27 -6.52 11.47 3.10
CA LYS A 27 -5.63 12.52 2.57
C LYS A 27 -4.89 12.03 1.34
N THR A 28 -4.87 12.88 0.32
CA THR A 28 -4.03 12.75 -0.87
C THR A 28 -2.89 13.75 -0.83
N PHE A 29 -1.86 13.50 -1.64
CA PHE A 29 -0.64 14.30 -1.66
C PHE A 29 -0.25 14.66 -3.09
N PRO A 30 0.47 15.78 -3.27
CA PRO A 30 0.90 16.24 -4.60
C PRO A 30 1.67 15.17 -5.35
N LEU A 31 1.44 15.07 -6.66
CA LEU A 31 2.02 14.04 -7.53
C LEU A 31 3.55 13.97 -7.45
N VAL A 32 4.07 12.76 -7.60
CA VAL A 32 5.50 12.50 -7.72
C VAL A 32 5.99 12.90 -9.11
N ASN A 33 7.18 13.50 -9.18
CA ASN A 33 7.87 13.72 -10.45
C ASN A 33 8.47 12.39 -10.95
N SER A 34 8.31 12.06 -12.22
CA SER A 34 8.90 10.86 -12.83
C SER A 34 10.43 10.74 -12.67
N ARG A 35 11.16 11.86 -12.53
CA ARG A 35 12.59 11.83 -12.18
C ARG A 35 12.85 11.27 -10.79
N MET A 36 11.94 11.52 -9.84
CA MET A 36 12.05 11.00 -8.49
C MET A 36 11.75 9.51 -8.43
N VAL A 37 10.78 9.04 -9.24
CA VAL A 37 10.51 7.61 -9.42
C VAL A 37 11.78 6.89 -9.87
N LYS A 38 12.39 7.37 -10.97
CA LYS A 38 13.64 6.81 -11.50
C LYS A 38 14.78 6.85 -10.49
N PHE A 39 14.92 7.96 -9.77
CA PHE A 39 15.93 8.07 -8.72
C PHE A 39 15.76 7.00 -7.64
N VAL A 40 14.54 6.73 -7.19
CA VAL A 40 14.28 5.70 -6.17
C VAL A 40 14.51 4.30 -6.71
N GLU A 41 14.09 4.01 -7.95
CA GLU A 41 14.38 2.74 -8.62
C GLU A 41 15.89 2.50 -8.76
N GLU A 42 16.64 3.50 -9.23
CA GLU A 42 18.10 3.42 -9.35
C GLU A 42 18.79 3.28 -8.00
N PHE A 43 18.36 4.05 -6.99
CA PHE A 43 18.98 4.03 -5.67
C PHE A 43 18.76 2.70 -4.94
N LEU A 44 17.54 2.15 -5.01
CA LEU A 44 17.22 0.87 -4.40
C LEU A 44 17.63 -0.33 -5.29
N SER A 45 18.04 -0.08 -6.55
CA SER A 45 18.32 -1.10 -7.55
C SER A 45 17.13 -2.04 -7.80
N ILE A 46 15.93 -1.47 -7.90
CA ILE A 46 14.65 -2.17 -8.08
C ILE A 46 13.91 -1.66 -9.32
N LYS A 47 12.81 -2.33 -9.68
CA LYS A 47 11.77 -1.74 -10.53
C LYS A 47 10.45 -1.70 -9.76
N LEU A 48 9.82 -0.53 -9.66
CA LEU A 48 8.54 -0.43 -8.97
C LEU A 48 7.44 -1.12 -9.80
N ASP A 49 6.55 -1.82 -9.10
CA ASP A 49 5.39 -2.45 -9.74
C ASP A 49 4.48 -1.40 -10.40
N GLU A 50 4.03 -1.71 -11.62
CA GLU A 50 3.24 -0.80 -12.45
C GLU A 50 1.88 -0.45 -11.82
N GLN A 51 1.25 -1.38 -11.07
CA GLN A 51 -0.02 -1.14 -10.37
C GLN A 51 0.18 -0.12 -9.25
N LEU A 52 1.28 -0.21 -8.51
CA LEU A 52 1.62 0.76 -7.47
C LEU A 52 1.96 2.13 -8.08
N LEU A 53 2.63 2.16 -9.23
CA LEU A 53 2.91 3.40 -9.96
C LEU A 53 1.63 4.10 -10.43
N GLU A 54 0.61 3.38 -10.87
CA GLU A 54 -0.70 3.98 -11.22
C GLU A 54 -1.32 4.72 -10.02
N ILE A 55 -1.19 4.16 -8.81
CA ILE A 55 -1.66 4.83 -7.59
C ILE A 55 -0.80 6.06 -7.28
N TYR A 56 0.52 6.00 -7.45
CA TYR A 56 1.40 7.16 -7.27
C TYR A 56 1.18 8.27 -8.31
N ASN A 57 0.74 7.91 -9.52
CA ASN A 57 0.33 8.85 -10.55
C ASN A 57 -0.97 9.59 -10.19
N TYR A 58 -1.79 9.01 -9.31
CA TYR A 58 -2.95 9.68 -8.70
C TYR A 58 -2.58 10.51 -7.46
N SER A 59 -1.78 9.94 -6.55
CA SER A 59 -1.39 10.59 -5.29
C SER A 59 -0.06 10.04 -4.79
N ASN A 60 0.89 10.93 -4.45
CA ASN A 60 2.21 10.52 -3.95
C ASN A 60 2.15 10.06 -2.48
N GLY A 61 1.50 8.94 -2.23
CA GLY A 61 1.10 8.47 -0.91
C GLY A 61 -0.37 8.75 -0.64
N LEU A 62 -0.98 8.00 0.28
CA LEU A 62 -2.39 8.08 0.65
C LEU A 62 -2.53 7.80 2.15
N SER A 63 -3.35 8.59 2.84
CA SER A 63 -3.75 8.30 4.22
C SER A 63 -5.20 7.86 4.24
N PHE A 64 -5.51 6.77 4.94
CA PHE A 64 -6.86 6.37 5.33
C PHE A 64 -6.85 6.11 6.84
N LEU A 65 -7.22 7.11 7.63
CA LEU A 65 -7.14 7.04 9.10
C LEU A 65 -5.72 6.67 9.59
N GLN A 66 -5.48 5.43 10.03
CA GLN A 66 -4.19 4.92 10.49
C GLN A 66 -3.35 4.29 9.37
N TYR A 67 -3.98 3.98 8.24
CA TYR A 67 -3.33 3.37 7.09
C TYR A 67 -2.61 4.44 6.26
N ALA A 68 -1.35 4.19 5.95
CA ALA A 68 -0.46 5.09 5.25
C ALA A 68 0.22 4.34 4.10
N LEU A 69 -0.22 4.58 2.87
CA LEU A 69 0.59 4.34 1.68
C LEU A 69 1.69 5.39 1.66
N VAL A 70 2.94 4.99 1.86
CA VAL A 70 4.06 5.93 1.89
C VAL A 70 4.28 6.52 0.51
N GLY A 71 4.74 7.77 0.43
CA GLY A 71 5.00 8.40 -0.86
C GLY A 71 6.43 8.18 -1.31
N ILE A 72 6.70 8.44 -2.58
CA ILE A 72 8.06 8.55 -3.11
C ILE A 72 8.61 9.92 -2.69
N ASN A 73 9.54 9.92 -1.73
CA ASN A 73 10.15 11.13 -1.16
C ASN A 73 9.10 12.16 -0.64
N ASN A 74 8.02 11.66 -0.05
CA ASN A 74 6.96 12.51 0.49
C ASN A 74 7.24 12.85 1.97
N LYS A 75 7.65 14.08 2.23
CA LYS A 75 7.97 14.57 3.59
C LYS A 75 6.76 14.70 4.53
N GLN A 76 5.53 14.68 4.00
CA GLN A 76 4.31 14.83 4.80
C GLN A 76 3.74 13.48 5.29
N MET A 77 4.08 12.39 4.62
CA MET A 77 3.55 11.05 4.91
C MET A 77 4.65 10.08 5.35
N GLY A 78 5.82 10.16 4.73
CA GLY A 78 6.85 9.13 4.78
C GLY A 78 7.36 8.85 3.38
N SER A 79 8.61 8.39 3.31
CA SER A 79 9.30 8.11 2.06
C SER A 79 9.47 6.61 1.86
N LEU A 80 9.05 6.10 0.71
CA LEU A 80 9.33 4.74 0.26
C LEU A 80 10.83 4.45 0.30
N LEU A 81 11.67 5.44 -0.05
CA LEU A 81 13.12 5.30 0.05
C LEU A 81 13.58 5.09 1.50
N ASP A 82 13.10 5.91 2.43
CA ASP A 82 13.56 5.84 3.83
C ASP A 82 13.13 4.52 4.48
N LEU A 83 11.92 4.06 4.16
CA LEU A 83 11.39 2.78 4.64
C LEU A 83 12.16 1.58 4.08
N ASN A 84 12.81 1.74 2.93
CA ASN A 84 13.47 0.66 2.21
C ASN A 84 15.00 0.80 2.12
N GLN A 85 15.64 1.86 2.60
CA GLN A 85 17.10 1.95 2.47
C GLN A 85 17.87 1.04 3.46
N ALA A 86 17.29 0.78 4.64
CA ALA A 86 17.95 0.07 5.74
C ALA A 86 17.12 -1.14 6.19
N VAL A 87 16.80 -2.01 5.23
CA VAL A 87 16.07 -3.25 5.53
C VAL A 87 17.01 -4.31 6.13
N PRO A 88 16.58 -5.00 7.19
CA PRO A 88 17.34 -6.10 7.77
C PRO A 88 17.33 -7.34 6.87
N ASP A 89 18.24 -8.29 7.11
CA ASP A 89 18.41 -9.48 6.25
C ASP A 89 17.12 -10.32 6.16
N GLU A 90 16.26 -10.28 7.17
CA GLU A 90 14.95 -10.94 7.22
C GLU A 90 13.96 -10.42 6.16
N MET A 91 14.23 -9.26 5.57
CA MET A 91 13.47 -8.70 4.45
C MET A 91 13.98 -9.18 3.09
N TYR A 92 14.90 -10.14 3.07
CA TYR A 92 15.37 -10.82 1.88
C TYR A 92 14.94 -12.29 1.91
N THR A 93 14.51 -12.80 0.76
CA THR A 93 14.34 -14.24 0.58
C THR A 93 15.70 -14.90 0.49
N HIS A 94 15.74 -16.23 0.63
CA HIS A 94 16.97 -17.01 0.46
C HIS A 94 17.66 -16.77 -0.89
N ASP A 95 16.87 -16.49 -1.93
CA ASP A 95 17.35 -16.23 -3.29
C ASP A 95 17.78 -14.77 -3.51
N GLY A 96 17.75 -13.94 -2.46
CA GLY A 96 18.16 -12.54 -2.48
C GLY A 96 17.11 -11.57 -3.00
N ASN A 97 15.87 -12.03 -3.25
CA ASN A 97 14.78 -11.13 -3.61
C ASN A 97 14.31 -10.37 -2.37
N ARG A 98 13.90 -9.12 -2.56
CA ARG A 98 13.70 -8.20 -1.46
C ARG A 98 12.23 -7.89 -1.27
N TYR A 99 11.75 -7.88 -0.03
CA TYR A 99 10.44 -7.32 0.30
C TYR A 99 10.51 -5.79 0.28
N LEU A 100 9.70 -5.19 -0.59
CA LEU A 100 9.55 -3.74 -0.70
C LEU A 100 8.30 -3.29 0.01
N THR A 101 8.47 -2.57 1.13
CA THR A 101 7.35 -2.04 1.91
C THR A 101 6.81 -0.76 1.28
N PHE A 102 5.50 -0.72 1.08
CA PHE A 102 4.82 0.43 0.48
C PHE A 102 3.72 1.02 1.36
N MET A 103 3.26 0.30 2.38
CA MET A 103 2.17 0.77 3.24
C MET A 103 2.32 0.26 4.68
N SER A 104 1.78 1.00 5.64
CA SER A 104 1.73 0.62 7.05
C SER A 104 0.40 1.03 7.67
N ASP A 105 -0.03 0.34 8.72
CA ASP A 105 -1.20 0.69 9.54
C ASP A 105 -0.84 1.08 10.98
N GLY A 106 0.45 1.26 11.28
CA GLY A 106 0.97 1.55 12.61
C GLY A 106 1.25 0.33 13.49
N GLY A 107 0.76 -0.87 13.10
CA GLY A 107 1.07 -2.14 13.77
C GLY A 107 1.75 -3.16 12.85
N GLY A 108 1.58 -3.02 11.53
CA GLY A 108 2.16 -3.85 10.49
C GLY A 108 2.55 -3.07 9.25
N TYR A 109 3.25 -3.79 8.37
CA TYR A 109 3.82 -3.29 7.14
C TYR A 109 3.40 -4.19 5.97
N TYR A 110 2.89 -3.56 4.92
CA TYR A 110 2.48 -4.22 3.69
C TYR A 110 3.57 -4.07 2.64
N SER A 111 4.01 -5.21 2.11
CA SER A 111 5.13 -5.30 1.19
C SER A 111 4.84 -6.26 0.06
N TYR A 112 5.47 -6.04 -1.09
CA TYR A 112 5.53 -7.03 -2.16
C TYR A 112 6.97 -7.48 -2.38
N LEU A 113 7.16 -8.65 -2.98
CA LEU A 113 8.49 -9.15 -3.30
C LEU A 113 8.98 -8.54 -4.60
N ASP A 114 10.05 -7.74 -4.58
CA ASP A 114 10.74 -7.28 -5.80
C ASP A 114 11.49 -8.47 -6.42
N ASN A 115 10.82 -9.14 -7.34
CA ASN A 115 11.35 -10.27 -8.10
C ASN A 115 10.98 -10.09 -9.58
N PRO A 116 11.96 -9.89 -10.48
CA PRO A 116 11.69 -9.71 -11.91
C PRO A 116 10.98 -10.88 -12.60
N GLN A 117 11.00 -12.07 -11.99
CA GLN A 117 10.31 -13.26 -12.49
C GLN A 117 8.86 -13.36 -12.01
N GLU A 118 8.50 -12.59 -10.98
CA GLU A 118 7.17 -12.56 -10.40
C GLU A 118 6.30 -11.58 -11.19
N ILE A 119 5.21 -12.08 -11.77
CA ILE A 119 4.37 -11.27 -12.67
C ILE A 119 3.38 -10.43 -11.88
N ASN A 120 2.88 -10.96 -10.76
CA ASN A 120 1.72 -10.37 -10.07
C ASN A 120 2.10 -9.61 -8.79
N HIS A 121 3.34 -9.75 -8.30
CA HIS A 121 3.85 -9.12 -7.08
C HIS A 121 2.90 -9.27 -5.89
N PRO A 122 2.79 -10.49 -5.30
CA PRO A 122 1.90 -10.74 -4.17
C PRO A 122 2.23 -9.85 -2.97
N VAL A 123 1.19 -9.46 -2.25
CA VAL A 123 1.28 -8.57 -1.09
C VAL A 123 1.27 -9.38 0.19
N TYR A 124 2.23 -9.09 1.05
CA TYR A 124 2.44 -9.69 2.37
C TYR A 124 2.32 -8.63 3.45
N ILE A 125 1.81 -9.03 4.62
CA ILE A 125 1.91 -8.25 5.85
C ILE A 125 2.98 -8.87 6.75
N TYR A 126 3.74 -8.03 7.44
CA TYR A 126 4.60 -8.44 8.56
C TYR A 126 4.56 -7.37 9.67
N ASN A 127 5.06 -7.71 10.85
CA ASN A 127 5.30 -6.78 11.94
C ASN A 127 6.77 -6.86 12.40
N ASP A 128 7.26 -5.78 13.03
CA ASP A 128 8.66 -5.63 13.46
C ASP A 128 9.07 -6.67 14.52
N GLU A 129 8.11 -7.28 15.21
CA GLU A 129 8.40 -8.25 16.27
C GLU A 129 8.72 -9.65 15.73
N SER A 130 8.09 -10.06 14.63
CA SER A 130 8.18 -11.44 14.15
C SER A 130 8.87 -11.58 12.80
N PHE A 131 8.87 -10.53 11.97
CA PHE A 131 9.27 -10.55 10.55
C PHE A 131 8.62 -11.70 9.74
N LYS A 132 7.54 -12.30 10.27
CA LYS A 132 6.81 -13.37 9.59
C LYS A 132 5.90 -12.74 8.57
N HIS A 133 6.24 -12.96 7.30
CA HIS A 133 5.45 -12.51 6.17
C HIS A 133 4.24 -13.42 5.98
N LYS A 134 3.04 -12.87 6.13
CA LYS A 134 1.76 -13.54 5.82
C LYS A 134 1.25 -12.99 4.49
N LEU A 135 0.96 -13.89 3.53
CA LEU A 135 0.33 -13.51 2.27
C LEU A 135 -1.07 -12.94 2.53
N ILE A 136 -1.35 -11.74 2.02
CA ILE A 136 -2.65 -11.04 2.12
C ILE A 136 -3.37 -11.02 0.78
N ALA A 137 -2.64 -10.80 -0.32
CA ALA A 137 -3.25 -10.78 -1.65
C ALA A 137 -2.29 -11.31 -2.73
N PRO A 138 -2.81 -11.86 -3.85
CA PRO A 138 -1.99 -12.36 -4.95
C PRO A 138 -1.34 -11.23 -5.79
N SER A 139 -1.82 -9.99 -5.67
CA SER A 139 -1.29 -8.81 -6.35
C SER A 139 -1.60 -7.51 -5.60
N ILE A 140 -0.95 -6.41 -6.01
CA ILE A 140 -1.24 -5.07 -5.49
C ILE A 140 -2.69 -4.65 -5.81
N LYS A 141 -3.18 -4.92 -7.02
CA LYS A 141 -4.57 -4.65 -7.39
C LYS A 141 -5.54 -5.38 -6.46
N GLU A 142 -5.38 -6.69 -6.29
CA GLU A 142 -6.27 -7.49 -5.44
C GLU A 142 -6.16 -7.09 -3.97
N PHE A 143 -5.00 -6.64 -3.51
CA PHE A 143 -4.84 -6.02 -2.20
C PHE A 143 -5.70 -4.76 -2.07
N PHE A 144 -5.65 -3.85 -3.05
CA PHE A 144 -6.46 -2.63 -3.00
C PHE A 144 -7.95 -2.91 -3.18
N GLU A 145 -8.36 -3.90 -3.98
CA GLU A 145 -9.76 -4.34 -4.06
C GLU A 145 -10.25 -4.86 -2.69
N TYR A 146 -9.45 -5.71 -2.03
CA TYR A 146 -9.72 -6.18 -0.67
C TYR A 146 -9.79 -5.03 0.34
N PHE A 147 -8.80 -4.13 0.30
CA PHE A 147 -8.70 -2.99 1.19
C PHE A 147 -9.88 -2.04 1.05
N LEU A 148 -10.22 -1.65 -0.19
CA LEU A 148 -11.27 -0.66 -0.48
C LEU A 148 -12.68 -1.18 -0.18
N LYS A 149 -12.87 -2.50 -0.20
CA LYS A 149 -14.13 -3.12 0.23
C LYS A 149 -14.35 -3.03 1.74
N ARG A 150 -13.27 -3.06 2.54
CA ARG A 150 -13.31 -3.10 4.01
C ARG A 150 -13.10 -1.76 4.70
N ILE A 151 -12.22 -0.90 4.17
CA ILE A 151 -11.89 0.40 4.77
C ILE A 151 -13.13 1.30 5.03
N PRO A 152 -14.22 1.28 4.24
CA PRO A 152 -15.38 2.13 4.53
C PRO A 152 -16.02 1.79 5.87
N TYR A 153 -16.04 0.50 6.24
CA TYR A 153 -16.56 0.04 7.53
C TYR A 153 -15.69 0.54 8.69
N VAL A 154 -14.36 0.45 8.55
CA VAL A 154 -13.40 0.96 9.54
C VAL A 154 -13.56 2.47 9.74
N LEU A 155 -13.68 3.23 8.64
CA LEU A 155 -13.87 4.68 8.68
C LEU A 155 -15.20 5.06 9.34
N GLU A 156 -16.29 4.36 8.99
CA GLU A 156 -17.60 4.60 9.58
C GLU A 156 -17.64 4.26 11.07
N ASN A 157 -17.02 3.14 11.48
CA ASN A 157 -16.91 2.78 12.89
C ASN A 157 -16.10 3.82 13.68
N HIS A 158 -14.98 4.27 13.13
CA HIS A 158 -14.18 5.32 13.75
C HIS A 158 -14.97 6.62 13.94
N LEU A 159 -15.77 7.03 12.95
CA LEU A 159 -16.59 8.25 13.08
C LEU A 159 -17.71 8.11 14.12
N LYS A 160 -18.28 6.92 14.28
CA LYS A 160 -19.38 6.68 15.24
C LYS A 160 -18.88 6.46 16.66
N ASN A 161 -17.82 5.66 16.81
CA ASN A 161 -17.40 5.10 18.10
C ASN A 161 -16.01 5.56 18.54
N GLY A 162 -15.23 6.19 17.65
CA GLY A 162 -13.85 6.62 17.94
C GLY A 162 -12.83 5.47 18.01
N GLU A 163 -13.26 4.25 17.74
CA GLU A 163 -12.41 3.05 17.81
C GLU A 163 -11.57 2.88 16.54
N TYR A 164 -10.44 2.21 16.70
CA TYR A 164 -9.55 1.82 15.61
C TYR A 164 -9.72 0.33 15.36
N LEU A 165 -10.18 -0.02 14.16
CA LEU A 165 -10.32 -1.40 13.71
C LEU A 165 -9.27 -1.67 12.64
N SER A 166 -8.69 -2.87 12.66
CA SER A 166 -7.90 -3.34 11.54
C SER A 166 -8.81 -3.87 10.43
N ILE A 167 -8.47 -3.64 9.16
CA ILE A 167 -9.11 -4.27 8.01
C ILE A 167 -9.02 -5.81 8.06
N ASP A 168 -8.04 -6.35 8.78
CA ASP A 168 -7.81 -7.78 8.94
C ASP A 168 -8.58 -8.37 10.15
N ASP A 169 -9.39 -7.57 10.86
CA ASP A 169 -10.19 -8.02 12.00
C ASP A 169 -11.49 -8.73 11.53
N GLU A 170 -11.34 -10.00 11.17
CA GLU A 170 -12.43 -10.86 10.67
C GLU A 170 -13.51 -11.17 11.73
N GLU A 171 -13.24 -10.94 13.03
CA GLU A 171 -14.26 -11.13 14.07
C GLU A 171 -15.29 -9.99 14.07
N ILE A 172 -14.87 -8.80 13.64
CA ILE A 172 -15.68 -7.57 13.67
C ILE A 172 -16.16 -7.18 12.28
N ILE A 173 -15.32 -7.33 11.25
CA ILE A 173 -15.65 -6.98 9.87
C ILE A 173 -16.32 -8.19 9.20
N PRO A 174 -17.55 -8.04 8.67
CA PRO A 174 -18.23 -9.12 7.96
C PRO A 174 -17.35 -9.76 6.87
N SER A 175 -17.27 -11.10 6.88
CA SER A 175 -16.37 -11.84 5.99
C SER A 175 -16.79 -11.79 4.51
N ASP A 176 -18.05 -11.45 4.24
CA ASP A 176 -18.58 -11.21 2.89
C ASP A 176 -18.26 -9.82 2.33
N LEU A 177 -17.65 -8.94 3.15
CA LEU A 177 -17.01 -7.68 2.72
C LEU A 177 -15.57 -7.88 2.25
#